data_AF-A0A241VV25-F1
#
_entry.id   AF-A0A241VV25-F1
#
_cell.length_a   1.000
_cell.length_b   1.000
_cell.length_c   1.000
_cell.angle_alpha   90.00
_cell.angle_beta   90.00
_cell.angle_gamma   90.00
#
_symmetry.space_group_name_H-M   'P 1'
#
loop_
_entity.id
_entity.type
_entity.pdbx_description
1 polymer ?
#
loop_
_entity_poly.entity_id
_entity_poly.type
_entity_poly.pdbx_seq_one_letter_code
_entity_poly.pdbx_strand_id
1 'polypeptide(L)'
;MRIIFGLILGICLSIAALIGLQRFPQLLETYPQLAQLFPQQYNASTYNHDAEGKLLQTVEMLEDEEYKSIEGNEATLYQLDGQCKINLYIFGESYQLLTSFYFHHDRILRAYETYSTYPNGGYYAEPDTKDPFKLEKSYLRIMMPNNIKTQLELYQLEKHFNAKWWKNC
;
A
#
# COMPACT_ATOMS: atom_id res chain seq x y z
N MET A 1 -48.91 5.05 -14.32
CA MET A 1 -48.39 3.67 -14.49
C MET A 1 -46.94 3.61 -14.98
N ARG A 2 -46.51 4.37 -16.01
CA ARG A 2 -45.13 4.29 -16.56
C ARG A 2 -44.01 4.76 -15.60
N ILE A 3 -44.27 5.80 -14.81
CA ILE A 3 -43.28 6.37 -13.85
C ILE A 3 -43.02 5.40 -12.69
N ILE A 4 -44.07 4.76 -12.17
CA ILE A 4 -43.98 3.76 -11.09
C ILE A 4 -43.17 2.55 -11.56
N PHE A 5 -43.38 2.10 -12.80
CA PHE A 5 -42.60 1.01 -13.40
C PHE A 5 -41.11 1.36 -13.53
N GLY A 6 -40.78 2.56 -13.99
CA GLY A 6 -39.38 3.00 -14.10
C GLY A 6 -38.68 3.09 -12.74
N LEU A 7 -39.40 3.51 -11.70
CA LEU A 7 -38.86 3.62 -10.35
C LEU A 7 -38.63 2.24 -9.72
N ILE A 8 -39.55 1.30 -9.90
CA ILE A 8 -39.38 -0.10 -9.47
C ILE A 8 -38.21 -0.75 -10.23
N LEU A 9 -38.12 -0.54 -11.55
CA LEU A 9 -37.02 -1.09 -12.35
C LEU A 9 -35.66 -0.53 -11.91
N GLY A 10 -35.59 0.77 -11.62
CA GLY A 10 -34.38 1.41 -11.11
C GLY A 10 -33.93 0.88 -9.75
N ILE A 11 -34.87 0.63 -8.84
CA ILE A 11 -34.60 0.01 -7.53
C ILE A 11 -34.15 -1.46 -7.71
N CYS A 12 -34.78 -2.23 -8.60
CA CYS A 12 -34.37 -3.60 -8.86
C CYS A 12 -32.95 -3.67 -9.46
N LEU A 13 -32.61 -2.76 -10.38
CA LEU A 13 -31.28 -2.69 -10.99
C LEU A 13 -30.20 -2.29 -9.99
N SER A 14 -30.49 -1.34 -9.07
CA SER A 14 -29.52 -0.93 -8.05
C SER A 14 -29.29 -2.04 -7.01
N ILE A 15 -30.34 -2.75 -6.60
CA ILE A 15 -30.22 -3.92 -5.72
C ILE A 15 -29.44 -5.05 -6.42
N ALA A 16 -29.73 -5.33 -7.69
CA ALA A 16 -29.01 -6.34 -8.47
C ALA A 16 -27.52 -5.98 -8.64
N ALA A 17 -27.20 -4.71 -8.86
CA ALA A 17 -25.81 -4.23 -8.91
C ALA A 17 -25.11 -4.39 -7.55
N LEU A 18 -25.80 -4.07 -6.44
CA LEU A 18 -25.24 -4.19 -5.09
C LEU A 18 -24.93 -5.65 -4.73
N ILE A 19 -25.88 -6.56 -5.01
CA ILE A 19 -25.73 -8.00 -4.78
C ILE A 19 -24.65 -8.58 -5.71
N GLY A 20 -24.63 -8.12 -6.97
CA GLY A 20 -23.61 -8.47 -7.95
C GLY A 20 -22.21 -8.13 -7.46
N LEU A 21 -22.00 -6.88 -7.02
CA LEU A 21 -20.72 -6.40 -6.46
C LEU A 21 -20.29 -7.17 -5.21
N GLN A 22 -21.22 -7.54 -4.32
CA GLN A 22 -20.89 -8.31 -3.11
C GLN A 22 -20.54 -9.77 -3.40
N ARG A 23 -21.18 -10.41 -4.40
CA ARG A 23 -20.95 -11.83 -4.73
C ARG A 23 -19.94 -12.05 -5.85
N PHE A 24 -19.54 -11.00 -6.55
CA PHE A 24 -18.53 -11.06 -7.60
C PHE A 24 -17.21 -11.72 -7.15
N PRO A 25 -16.67 -11.43 -5.95
CA PRO A 25 -15.43 -12.07 -5.49
C PRO A 25 -15.55 -13.60 -5.39
N GLN A 26 -16.68 -14.09 -4.88
CA GLN A 26 -16.96 -15.54 -4.74
C GLN A 26 -17.19 -16.21 -6.10
N LEU A 27 -17.82 -15.50 -7.05
CA LEU A 27 -18.00 -15.98 -8.43
C LEU A 27 -16.67 -16.09 -9.19
N LEU A 28 -15.73 -15.17 -8.95
CA LEU A 28 -14.39 -15.22 -9.51
C LEU A 28 -13.56 -16.39 -8.95
N GLU A 29 -13.70 -16.72 -7.66
CA GLU A 29 -13.10 -17.93 -7.08
C GLU A 29 -13.66 -19.21 -7.70
N THR A 30 -14.96 -19.24 -7.96
CA THR A 30 -15.64 -20.43 -8.51
C THR A 30 -15.37 -20.63 -10.01
N TYR A 31 -15.16 -19.54 -10.76
CA TYR A 31 -14.99 -19.55 -12.21
C TYR A 31 -13.76 -18.73 -12.65
N PRO A 32 -12.55 -19.30 -12.57
CA PRO A 32 -11.30 -18.58 -12.85
C PRO A 32 -11.19 -18.08 -14.31
N GLN A 33 -11.93 -18.69 -15.24
CA GLN A 33 -12.06 -18.25 -16.63
C GLN A 33 -12.69 -16.85 -16.79
N LEU A 34 -13.49 -16.37 -15.81
CA LEU A 34 -14.04 -15.01 -15.82
C LEU A 34 -12.97 -13.95 -15.52
N ALA A 35 -11.83 -14.31 -14.92
CA ALA A 35 -10.73 -13.40 -14.65
C ALA A 35 -10.14 -12.80 -15.94
N GLN A 36 -10.17 -13.55 -17.05
CA GLN A 36 -9.70 -13.08 -18.36
C GLN A 36 -10.58 -11.96 -18.94
N LEU A 37 -11.86 -11.90 -18.55
CA LEU A 37 -12.81 -10.89 -19.00
C LEU A 37 -12.73 -9.59 -18.18
N PHE A 38 -12.13 -9.65 -16.98
CA PHE A 38 -11.98 -8.51 -16.06
C PHE A 38 -10.53 -8.36 -15.57
N PRO A 39 -9.54 -8.19 -16.48
CA PRO A 39 -8.12 -8.18 -16.12
C PRO A 39 -7.73 -7.04 -15.17
N GLN A 40 -8.50 -5.95 -15.16
CA GLN A 40 -8.22 -4.80 -14.28
C GLN A 40 -8.50 -5.06 -12.80
N GLN A 41 -9.30 -6.07 -12.44
CA GLN A 41 -9.49 -6.47 -11.03
C GLN A 41 -8.51 -7.56 -10.59
N TYR A 42 -7.98 -8.37 -11.52
CA TYR A 42 -6.98 -9.39 -11.21
C TYR A 42 -5.60 -8.78 -10.93
N ASN A 43 -5.29 -7.60 -11.49
CA ASN A 43 -4.04 -6.89 -11.21
C ASN A 43 -4.04 -6.12 -9.87
N ALA A 44 -5.14 -6.12 -9.11
CA ALA A 44 -5.13 -5.56 -7.76
C ALA A 44 -4.21 -6.36 -6.81
N SER A 45 -3.86 -7.61 -7.16
CA SER A 45 -2.91 -8.45 -6.42
C SER A 45 -1.46 -8.36 -6.92
N THR A 46 -1.14 -7.51 -7.90
CA THR A 46 0.24 -7.24 -8.34
C THR A 46 0.62 -5.77 -8.16
N TYR A 47 0.27 -5.17 -7.02
CA TYR A 47 0.99 -3.97 -6.58
C TYR A 47 2.40 -4.42 -6.16
N ASN A 48 3.35 -4.19 -7.06
CA ASN A 48 4.76 -4.47 -6.84
C ASN A 48 5.42 -3.23 -6.21
N HIS A 49 6.24 -3.43 -5.17
CA HIS A 49 6.88 -2.33 -4.44
C HIS A 49 8.15 -1.82 -5.10
N ASP A 50 8.55 -2.41 -6.24
CA ASP A 50 9.74 -2.08 -7.01
C ASP A 50 9.86 -0.57 -7.30
N ALA A 51 11.11 -0.13 -7.50
CA ALA A 51 11.46 1.25 -7.74
C ALA A 51 10.96 1.72 -9.12
N GLU A 52 9.74 2.25 -9.16
CA GLU A 52 9.13 2.83 -10.37
C GLU A 52 9.71 4.22 -10.74
N GLY A 53 10.91 4.60 -10.28
CA GLY A 53 11.41 5.98 -10.40
C GLY A 53 12.89 6.19 -10.13
N LYS A 54 13.32 7.45 -10.25
CA LYS A 54 14.68 7.89 -9.93
C LYS A 54 14.83 8.05 -8.41
N LEU A 55 15.70 7.27 -7.81
CA LEU A 55 16.12 7.45 -6.41
C LEU A 55 16.73 8.86 -6.22
N LEU A 56 16.19 9.62 -5.27
CA LEU A 56 16.70 10.94 -4.89
C LEU A 56 17.53 10.89 -3.61
N GLN A 57 17.05 10.17 -2.60
CA GLN A 57 17.72 10.05 -1.31
C GLN A 57 17.22 8.83 -0.55
N THR A 58 18.14 8.16 0.14
CA THR A 58 17.85 7.14 1.17
C THR A 58 18.31 7.68 2.51
N VAL A 59 17.48 7.47 3.54
CA VAL A 59 17.80 7.73 4.95
C VAL A 59 17.80 6.38 5.64
N GLU A 60 18.99 5.83 5.87
CA GLU A 60 19.20 4.58 6.60
C GLU A 60 19.20 4.84 8.11
N MET A 61 18.89 3.80 8.89
CA MET A 61 18.82 3.85 10.35
C MET A 61 17.95 5.02 10.81
N LEU A 62 16.74 5.12 10.26
CA LEU A 62 15.84 6.24 10.54
C LEU A 62 15.43 6.23 12.03
N GLU A 63 15.95 7.22 12.76
CA GLU A 63 15.64 7.48 14.16
C GLU A 63 14.48 8.48 14.28
N ASP A 64 13.36 8.05 14.87
CA ASP A 64 12.25 8.90 15.31
C ASP A 64 11.60 8.26 16.56
N GLU A 65 11.04 9.07 17.45
CA GLU A 65 10.35 8.59 18.66
C GLU A 65 9.18 7.66 18.34
N GLU A 66 8.59 7.78 17.15
CA GLU A 66 7.49 6.92 16.71
C GLU A 66 7.94 5.53 16.25
N TYR A 67 9.23 5.33 15.96
CA TYR A 67 9.75 4.09 15.41
C TYR A 67 10.49 3.26 16.47
N LYS A 68 9.93 2.08 16.80
CA LYS A 68 10.35 1.27 17.96
C LYS A 68 11.75 0.65 17.87
N SER A 69 12.24 0.39 16.67
CA SER A 69 13.59 -0.13 16.39
C SER A 69 14.28 0.86 15.47
N ILE A 70 15.59 1.07 15.62
CA ILE A 70 16.39 1.88 14.68
C ILE A 70 17.06 0.97 13.65
N GLU A 71 17.33 -0.28 14.04
CA GLU A 71 18.06 -1.24 13.21
C GLU A 71 17.23 -1.63 11.99
N GLY A 72 17.79 -1.32 10.81
CA GLY A 72 17.19 -1.63 9.52
C GLY A 72 16.15 -0.62 9.03
N ASN A 73 15.64 0.28 9.87
CA ASN A 73 14.65 1.26 9.42
C ASN A 73 15.22 2.15 8.32
N GLU A 74 14.41 2.39 7.30
CA GLU A 74 14.84 3.14 6.12
C GLU A 74 13.69 3.96 5.58
N ALA A 75 13.95 5.22 5.21
CA ALA A 75 13.05 5.99 4.37
C ALA A 75 13.74 6.37 3.06
N THR A 76 13.11 6.04 1.94
CA THR A 76 13.67 6.29 0.62
C THR A 76 12.72 7.14 -0.23
N LEU A 77 13.22 8.26 -0.75
CA LEU A 77 12.53 9.20 -1.61
C LEU A 77 12.89 8.97 -3.08
N TYR A 78 11.88 8.83 -3.91
CA TYR A 78 11.96 8.65 -5.36
C TYR A 78 11.21 9.76 -6.09
N GLN A 79 11.78 10.20 -7.21
CA GLN A 79 11.09 10.98 -8.23
C GLN A 79 10.41 10.04 -9.22
N LEU A 80 9.12 10.27 -9.46
CA LEU A 80 8.35 9.65 -10.53
C LEU A 80 7.95 10.72 -11.56
N ASP A 81 7.40 10.28 -12.69
CA ASP A 81 6.79 11.20 -13.66
C ASP A 81 5.55 11.87 -13.03
N GLY A 82 5.65 13.18 -12.79
CA GLY A 82 4.55 14.02 -12.27
C GLY A 82 4.22 13.89 -10.79
N GLN A 83 4.99 13.13 -10.01
CA GLN A 83 4.81 12.95 -8.55
C GLN A 83 6.10 12.44 -7.91
N CYS A 84 6.12 12.34 -6.59
CA CYS A 84 7.15 11.64 -5.82
C CYS A 84 6.58 10.46 -5.06
N LYS A 85 7.47 9.55 -4.66
CA LYS A 85 7.17 8.38 -3.83
C LYS A 85 8.14 8.31 -2.66
N ILE A 86 7.64 8.11 -1.45
CA ILE A 86 8.43 7.69 -0.29
C ILE A 86 8.07 6.25 0.02
N ASN A 87 9.07 5.42 0.23
CA ASN A 87 8.94 4.14 0.92
C ASN A 87 9.57 4.27 2.30
N LEU A 88 8.77 4.07 3.35
CA LEU A 88 9.22 3.93 4.72
C LEU A 88 9.17 2.46 5.11
N TYR A 89 10.33 1.88 5.42
CA TYR A 89 10.46 0.55 5.98
C TYR A 89 10.74 0.65 7.48
N ILE A 90 9.89 0.01 8.27
CA ILE A 90 10.09 -0.19 9.71
C ILE A 90 10.27 -1.68 9.96
N PHE A 91 11.39 -2.04 10.58
CA PHE A 91 11.74 -3.42 10.90
C PHE A 91 11.52 -3.70 12.38
N GLY A 92 10.84 -4.80 12.67
CA GLY A 92 10.79 -5.39 14.00
C GLY A 92 11.35 -6.81 13.97
N GLU A 93 11.50 -7.42 15.15
CA GLU A 93 12.09 -8.76 15.30
C GLU A 93 11.39 -9.82 14.41
N SER A 94 10.06 -9.75 14.32
CA SER A 94 9.24 -10.73 13.60
C SER A 94 8.39 -10.14 12.48
N TYR A 95 8.60 -8.86 12.14
CA TYR A 95 7.78 -8.17 11.14
C TYR A 95 8.53 -7.10 10.34
N GLN A 96 7.95 -6.77 9.18
CA GLN A 96 8.28 -5.64 8.37
C GLN A 96 7.01 -4.83 8.11
N LEU A 97 7.06 -3.53 8.35
CA LEU A 97 6.04 -2.58 7.93
C LEU A 97 6.62 -1.75 6.78
N LEU A 98 5.91 -1.68 5.66
CA LEU A 98 6.24 -0.81 4.53
C LEU A 98 5.09 0.17 4.31
N THR A 99 5.35 1.45 4.55
CA THR A 99 4.44 2.54 4.20
C THR A 99 4.93 3.22 2.93
N SER A 100 4.10 3.26 1.89
CA SER A 100 4.37 3.96 0.64
C SER A 100 3.49 5.21 0.52
N PHE A 101 4.09 6.39 0.46
CA PHE A 101 3.41 7.65 0.15
C PHE A 101 3.68 8.06 -1.29
N TYR A 102 2.65 8.42 -2.04
CA TYR A 102 2.79 9.10 -3.32
C TYR A 102 2.17 10.48 -3.20
N PHE A 103 2.92 11.50 -3.60
CA PHE A 103 2.55 12.88 -3.32
C PHE A 103 3.09 13.84 -4.37
N HIS A 104 2.51 15.03 -4.41
CA HIS A 104 2.98 16.14 -5.23
C HIS A 104 2.68 17.47 -4.52
N HIS A 105 3.69 18.31 -4.35
CA HIS A 105 3.68 19.56 -3.58
C HIS A 105 2.98 19.38 -2.22
N ASP A 106 3.53 18.48 -1.39
CA ASP A 106 3.03 18.10 -0.05
C ASP A 106 1.62 17.48 0.00
N ARG A 107 0.97 17.32 -1.15
CA ARG A 107 -0.35 16.71 -1.23
C ARG A 107 -0.24 15.23 -1.49
N ILE A 108 -0.67 14.42 -0.53
CA ILE A 108 -0.77 12.97 -0.69
C ILE A 108 -1.83 12.65 -1.75
N LEU A 109 -1.41 11.92 -2.78
CA LEU A 109 -2.27 11.41 -3.86
C LEU A 109 -2.80 10.02 -3.50
N ARG A 110 -1.92 9.17 -2.95
CA ARG A 110 -2.23 7.80 -2.51
C ARG A 110 -1.22 7.37 -1.45
N ALA A 111 -1.67 6.58 -0.49
CA ALA A 111 -0.83 6.02 0.55
C ALA A 111 -1.26 4.59 0.88
N TYR A 112 -0.27 3.73 1.11
CA TYR A 112 -0.47 2.30 1.36
C TYR A 112 0.43 1.84 2.48
N GLU A 113 -0.08 0.95 3.31
CA GLU A 113 0.69 0.25 4.32
C GLU A 113 0.63 -1.24 4.04
N THR A 114 1.78 -1.88 3.99
CA THR A 114 1.92 -3.34 3.89
C THR A 114 2.60 -3.85 5.13
N TYR A 115 1.94 -4.77 5.82
CA TYR A 115 2.54 -5.48 6.94
C TYR A 115 2.84 -6.90 6.51
N SER A 116 4.07 -7.32 6.79
CA SER A 116 4.56 -8.65 6.51
C SER A 116 5.20 -9.23 7.75
N THR A 117 5.12 -10.54 7.91
CA THR A 117 5.73 -11.27 9.01
C THR A 117 6.89 -12.11 8.52
N TYR A 118 7.81 -12.39 9.44
CA TYR A 118 8.87 -13.36 9.27
C TYR A 118 8.51 -14.65 9.99
N PRO A 119 7.80 -15.60 9.35
CA PRO A 119 7.38 -16.84 10.00
C PRO A 119 8.55 -17.69 10.54
N ASN A 120 9.77 -17.47 10.04
CA ASN A 120 10.97 -18.24 10.41
C ASN A 120 11.95 -17.48 11.32
N GLY A 121 11.52 -16.40 11.99
CA GLY A 121 12.36 -15.69 12.97
C GLY A 121 13.13 -14.47 12.43
N GLY A 122 12.86 -14.04 11.20
CA GLY A 122 13.34 -12.77 10.66
C GLY A 122 14.84 -12.72 10.43
N TYR A 123 15.45 -11.56 10.72
CA TYR A 123 16.89 -11.34 10.54
C TYR A 123 17.76 -12.30 11.37
N TYR A 124 17.17 -12.88 12.43
CA TYR A 124 17.79 -13.86 13.33
C TYR A 124 17.13 -15.24 13.20
N ALA A 125 16.89 -15.68 11.96
CA ALA A 125 16.19 -16.92 11.67
C ALA A 125 16.73 -18.13 12.45
N GLU A 126 15.82 -19.02 12.86
CA GLU A 126 16.20 -20.24 13.57
C GLU A 126 17.17 -21.10 12.71
N PRO A 127 18.20 -21.70 13.34
CA PRO A 127 19.09 -22.63 12.65
C PRO A 127 18.28 -23.73 11.96
N ASP A 128 18.71 -24.15 10.76
CA ASP A 128 18.13 -25.25 9.97
C ASP A 128 16.76 -24.99 9.30
N THR A 129 16.31 -23.74 9.20
CA THR A 129 15.15 -23.39 8.35
C THR A 129 15.55 -23.32 6.86
N LYS A 130 14.78 -23.98 5.98
CA LYS A 130 15.07 -24.04 4.53
C LYS A 130 15.03 -22.67 3.84
N ASP A 131 14.27 -21.72 4.38
CA ASP A 131 14.12 -20.35 3.90
C ASP A 131 14.26 -19.37 5.08
N PRO A 132 15.49 -19.00 5.49
CA PRO A 132 15.71 -18.17 6.67
C PRO A 132 15.04 -16.78 6.53
N PHE A 133 14.86 -16.30 5.29
CA PHE A 133 14.27 -14.98 4.99
C PHE A 133 12.94 -15.09 4.23
N LYS A 134 12.03 -15.96 4.69
CA LYS A 134 10.66 -15.95 4.15
C LYS A 134 9.92 -14.72 4.66
N LEU A 135 9.39 -13.92 3.73
CA LEU A 135 8.48 -12.82 4.01
C LEU A 135 7.06 -13.21 3.63
N GLU A 136 6.13 -13.14 4.56
CA GLU A 136 4.72 -13.44 4.31
C GLU A 136 3.86 -12.19 4.52
N LYS A 137 3.23 -11.73 3.44
CA LYS A 137 2.35 -10.56 3.49
C LYS A 137 1.10 -10.90 4.30
N SER A 138 0.95 -10.29 5.47
CA SER A 138 -0.24 -10.51 6.30
C SER A 138 -1.39 -9.59 5.88
N TYR A 139 -1.10 -8.31 5.56
CA TYR A 139 -2.13 -7.40 5.05
C TYR A 139 -1.59 -6.29 4.15
N LEU A 140 -2.50 -5.71 3.36
CA LEU A 140 -2.35 -4.42 2.68
C LEU A 140 -3.49 -3.51 3.14
N ARG A 141 -3.16 -2.29 3.58
CA ARG A 141 -4.11 -1.27 4.00
C ARG A 141 -3.96 -0.05 3.10
N ILE A 142 -5.07 0.40 2.52
CA ILE A 142 -5.13 1.70 1.84
C ILE A 142 -5.31 2.77 2.92
N MET A 143 -4.39 3.72 2.98
CA MET A 143 -4.43 4.84 3.93
C MET A 143 -5.18 6.01 3.28
N MET A 144 -6.06 6.65 4.04
CA MET A 144 -6.79 7.82 3.53
C MET A 144 -5.83 9.03 3.44
N PRO A 145 -5.64 9.64 2.25
CA PRO A 145 -4.70 10.76 2.07
C PRO A 145 -5.02 12.00 2.92
N ASN A 146 -6.31 12.22 3.21
CA ASN A 146 -6.78 13.37 3.98
C ASN A 146 -6.91 13.07 5.48
N ASN A 147 -6.53 11.87 5.92
CA ASN A 147 -6.55 11.54 7.34
C ASN A 147 -5.37 12.23 8.04
N ILE A 148 -5.65 12.82 9.20
CA ILE A 148 -4.66 13.58 9.97
C ILE A 148 -3.41 12.76 10.30
N LYS A 149 -3.55 11.46 10.59
CA LYS A 149 -2.40 10.60 10.92
C LYS A 149 -1.51 10.40 9.69
N THR A 150 -2.12 10.10 8.54
CA THR A 150 -1.40 9.93 7.26
C THR A 150 -0.63 11.20 6.88
N GLN A 151 -1.22 12.38 7.10
CA GLN A 151 -0.57 13.66 6.80
C GLN A 151 0.57 13.98 7.77
N LEU A 152 0.36 13.73 9.06
CA LEU A 152 1.39 13.94 10.09
C LEU A 152 2.61 13.06 9.85
N GLU A 153 2.42 11.80 9.47
CA GLU A 153 3.52 10.88 9.16
C GLU A 153 4.36 11.37 7.96
N LEU A 154 3.71 11.84 6.88
CA LEU A 154 4.44 12.45 5.76
C LEU A 154 5.24 13.68 6.20
N TYR A 155 4.63 14.56 7.01
CA TYR A 155 5.28 15.78 7.50
C TYR A 155 6.45 15.50 8.47
N GLN A 156 6.38 14.42 9.23
CA GLN A 156 7.52 13.96 10.03
C GLN A 156 8.66 13.51 9.12
N LEU A 157 8.35 12.67 8.13
CA LEU A 157 9.33 12.16 7.17
C LEU A 157 10.02 13.28 6.37
N GLU A 158 9.30 14.35 6.00
CA GLU A 158 9.85 15.52 5.30
C GLU A 158 11.15 16.04 5.95
N LYS A 159 11.20 16.07 7.29
CA LYS A 159 12.32 16.63 8.07
C LYS A 159 13.63 15.88 7.86
N HIS A 160 13.57 14.63 7.41
CA HIS A 160 14.74 13.77 7.20
C HIS A 160 15.29 13.89 5.76
N PHE A 161 14.52 14.47 4.84
CA PHE A 161 14.93 14.61 3.44
C PHE A 161 15.54 15.99 3.16
N ASN A 162 16.43 16.04 2.18
CA ASN A 162 17.02 17.29 1.74
C ASN A 162 15.94 18.19 1.11
N ALA A 163 15.80 19.41 1.62
CA ALA A 163 14.81 20.38 1.16
C ALA A 163 14.89 20.67 -0.35
N LYS A 164 16.06 20.53 -1.00
CA LYS A 164 16.19 20.66 -2.46
C LYS A 164 15.42 19.57 -3.20
N TRP A 165 15.48 18.32 -2.72
CA TRP A 165 14.77 17.21 -3.33
C TRP A 165 13.28 17.32 -3.04
N TRP A 166 12.95 17.61 -1.78
CA TRP A 166 11.57 17.76 -1.34
C TRP A 166 10.80 18.83 -2.12
N LYS A 167 11.39 20.01 -2.37
CA LYS A 167 10.73 21.09 -3.13
C LYS A 167 10.39 20.76 -4.59
N ASN A 168 11.04 19.74 -5.16
CA ASN A 168 10.74 19.28 -6.53
C ASN A 168 9.73 18.14 -6.54
N CYS A 169 9.34 17.68 -5.35
CA CYS A 169 8.16 16.89 -5.11
C CYS A 169 6.99 17.84 -4.89
#